data_AF-A0A511N367-F1
#
_entry.id   AF-A0A511N367-F1
#
_cell.length_a   1.000
_cell.length_b   1.000
_cell.length_c   1.000
_cell.angle_alpha   90.00
_cell.angle_beta   90.00
_cell.angle_gamma   90.00
#
_symmetry.space_group_name_H-M   'P 1'
#
loop_
_entity.id
_entity.type
_entity.pdbx_description
1 polymer ?
#
loop_
_entity_poly.entity_id
_entity_poly.type
_entity_poly.pdbx_seq_one_letter_code
_entity_poly.pdbx_strand_id
1 'polypeptide(L)'
;MLLIGLLSLGLAVAQGTPQNYENIGSRTLSHYTLTGKVKQVKECMEYWGCEVMSFNEYGIETKYLKSRKFIKDEQGILIFETTSGPEYSPNLKEYFQDGHLLRTEGIDVANPGQTYVNDYVYSGDLLKSVDYKISSKEGERVLRSDIMVYTNGILNMIETSAEDGSKGRLIIDQGRFLTKKFDFRYPNPIETYTYTFDDKGNWIKQIIDGELEITREITYY
;
A
#
# COMPACT_ATOMS: atom_id res chain seq x y z
N MET A 1 56.56 -9.90 -31.60
CA MET A 1 55.14 -10.21 -31.29
C MET A 1 55.07 -10.83 -29.91
N LEU A 2 54.62 -10.09 -28.90
CA LEU A 2 53.98 -10.65 -27.71
C LEU A 2 53.14 -9.51 -27.11
N LEU A 3 51.84 -9.55 -27.40
CA LEU A 3 50.85 -8.61 -26.90
C LEU A 3 50.56 -9.04 -25.46
N ILE A 4 51.10 -8.32 -24.47
CA ILE A 4 50.69 -8.49 -23.07
C ILE A 4 49.35 -7.76 -22.92
N GLY A 5 48.27 -8.51 -23.09
CA GLY A 5 46.92 -8.04 -22.80
C GLY A 5 46.82 -7.74 -21.32
N LEU A 6 46.75 -6.46 -20.96
CA LEU A 6 46.20 -6.04 -19.68
C LEU A 6 44.75 -6.52 -19.64
N LEU A 7 44.52 -7.61 -18.93
CA LEU A 7 43.22 -7.96 -18.36
C LEU A 7 42.86 -6.84 -17.39
N SER A 8 42.15 -5.82 -17.90
CA SER A 8 41.38 -4.91 -17.07
C SER A 8 40.31 -5.77 -16.40
N LEU A 9 40.64 -6.28 -15.21
CA LEU A 9 39.69 -6.77 -14.24
C LEU A 9 38.70 -5.64 -14.03
N GLY A 10 37.56 -5.74 -14.73
CA GLY A 10 36.42 -4.89 -14.46
C GLY A 10 36.15 -5.04 -12.97
N LEU A 11 36.34 -3.95 -12.24
CA LEU A 11 35.70 -3.76 -10.96
C LEU A 11 34.22 -3.95 -11.25
N ALA A 12 33.73 -5.17 -11.04
CA ALA A 12 32.34 -5.41 -10.76
C ALA A 12 32.09 -4.59 -9.51
N VAL A 13 31.69 -3.34 -9.72
CA VAL A 13 31.07 -2.52 -8.71
C VAL A 13 29.88 -3.38 -8.33
N ALA A 14 30.02 -4.13 -7.24
CA ALA A 14 28.90 -4.69 -6.54
C ALA A 14 28.02 -3.47 -6.29
N GLN A 15 27.01 -3.28 -7.14
CA GLN A 15 25.99 -2.28 -6.94
C GLN A 15 25.56 -2.51 -5.51
N GLY A 16 25.87 -1.54 -4.65
CA GLY A 16 25.59 -1.63 -3.23
C GLY A 16 24.16 -2.11 -3.11
N THR A 17 24.00 -3.32 -2.57
CA THR A 17 22.68 -3.91 -2.40
C THR A 17 21.86 -2.85 -1.67
N PRO A 18 20.74 -2.38 -2.25
CA PRO A 18 20.15 -1.15 -1.77
C PRO A 18 19.81 -1.29 -0.30
N GLN A 19 20.47 -0.47 0.52
CA GLN A 19 20.23 -0.42 1.96
C GLN A 19 18.87 0.22 2.18
N ASN A 20 17.97 -0.50 2.86
CA ASN A 20 16.73 0.01 3.43
C ASN A 20 15.71 0.60 2.44
N TYR A 21 15.24 -0.20 1.50
CA TYR A 21 13.91 0.03 0.93
C TYR A 21 12.86 -0.76 1.72
N GLU A 22 12.53 -0.29 2.93
CA GLU A 22 11.45 -0.87 3.75
C GLU A 22 10.04 -0.70 3.13
N ASN A 23 9.88 -0.16 1.91
CA ASN A 23 8.57 0.19 1.36
C ASN A 23 8.34 -0.17 -0.13
N ILE A 24 9.21 -0.95 -0.80
CA ILE A 24 8.98 -1.25 -2.25
C ILE A 24 7.75 -2.16 -2.48
N GLY A 25 7.18 -2.77 -1.43
CA GLY A 25 5.95 -3.55 -1.58
C GLY A 25 5.09 -3.68 -0.33
N SER A 26 5.17 -2.73 0.59
CA SER A 26 4.17 -2.64 1.66
C SER A 26 2.86 -2.12 1.07
N ARG A 27 2.08 -3.01 0.46
CA ARG A 27 0.64 -2.89 0.61
C ARG A 27 0.40 -2.82 2.11
N THR A 28 -0.01 -1.64 2.56
CA THR A 28 -0.45 -1.40 3.92
C THR A 28 -1.60 -2.37 4.20
N LEU A 29 -1.34 -3.38 5.00
CA LEU A 29 -2.35 -4.29 5.51
C LEU A 29 -3.22 -3.49 6.48
N SER A 30 -4.40 -3.08 6.01
CA SER A 30 -5.31 -2.20 6.75
C SER A 30 -4.69 -0.84 7.10
N HIS A 31 -3.98 -0.20 6.16
CA HIS A 31 -3.41 1.15 6.31
C HIS A 31 -2.27 1.28 7.36
N TYR A 32 -1.66 0.17 7.78
CA TYR A 32 -0.49 0.17 8.67
C TYR A 32 0.79 -0.30 7.97
N THR A 33 1.89 0.40 8.22
CA THR A 33 3.25 0.00 7.85
C THR A 33 3.70 -1.20 8.68
N LEU A 34 4.35 -2.18 8.05
CA LEU A 34 5.01 -3.29 8.74
C LEU A 34 6.46 -2.93 9.06
N THR A 35 6.91 -3.22 10.28
CA THR A 35 8.28 -2.97 10.74
C THR A 35 9.11 -4.26 10.82
N GLY A 36 10.40 -4.15 10.53
CA GLY A 36 11.31 -5.31 10.50
C GLY A 36 11.16 -6.14 9.22
N LYS A 37 12.08 -7.11 9.04
CA LYS A 37 12.08 -7.99 7.87
C LYS A 37 10.97 -9.04 8.01
N VAL A 38 9.74 -8.68 7.67
CA VAL A 38 8.60 -9.58 7.67
C VAL A 38 8.70 -10.56 6.51
N LYS A 39 8.55 -11.85 6.82
CA LYS A 39 8.48 -12.94 5.86
C LYS A 39 7.04 -13.31 5.54
N GLN A 40 6.17 -13.27 6.54
CA GLN A 40 4.79 -13.73 6.40
C GLN A 40 3.89 -13.09 7.45
N VAL A 41 2.65 -12.77 7.05
CA VAL A 41 1.57 -12.39 7.95
C VAL A 41 0.41 -13.32 7.68
N LYS A 42 -0.05 -14.03 8.69
CA LYS A 42 -1.33 -14.75 8.66
C LYS A 42 -2.33 -13.90 9.42
N GLU A 43 -3.31 -13.35 8.71
CA GLU A 43 -4.38 -12.54 9.28
C GLU A 43 -5.64 -13.39 9.38
N CYS A 44 -6.25 -13.46 10.55
CA CYS A 44 -7.48 -14.19 10.80
C CYS A 44 -8.55 -13.20 11.27
N MET A 45 -9.69 -13.21 10.59
CA MET A 45 -10.89 -12.49 10.98
C MET A 45 -11.94 -13.49 11.41
N GLU A 46 -12.72 -13.16 12.45
CA GLU A 46 -13.69 -14.10 13.06
C GLU A 46 -14.65 -14.71 12.02
N TYR A 47 -15.12 -13.89 11.07
CA TYR A 47 -16.14 -14.30 10.09
C TYR A 47 -15.60 -14.67 8.71
N TRP A 48 -14.35 -14.30 8.38
CA TRP A 48 -13.79 -14.43 7.02
C TRP A 48 -12.67 -15.47 6.92
N GLY A 49 -12.34 -16.12 8.04
CA GLY A 49 -11.26 -17.10 8.10
C GLY A 49 -9.89 -16.44 8.10
N CYS A 50 -8.88 -17.19 7.66
CA CYS A 50 -7.49 -16.73 7.67
C CYS A 50 -6.93 -16.57 6.25
N GLU A 51 -6.32 -15.43 5.98
CA GLU A 51 -5.49 -15.19 4.80
C GLU A 51 -4.01 -15.19 5.18
N VAL A 52 -3.18 -15.73 4.29
CA VAL A 52 -1.72 -15.78 4.45
C VAL A 52 -1.07 -14.93 3.37
N MET A 53 -0.41 -13.86 3.79
CA MET A 53 0.37 -12.96 2.94
C MET A 53 1.85 -13.25 3.16
N SER A 54 2.57 -13.49 2.07
CA SER A 54 3.99 -13.86 2.11
C SER A 54 4.81 -12.80 1.39
N PHE A 55 5.93 -12.40 1.99
CA PHE A 55 6.77 -11.30 1.55
C PHE A 55 8.18 -11.78 1.20
N ASN A 56 8.78 -11.21 0.16
CA ASN A 56 10.21 -11.43 -0.11
C ASN A 56 11.08 -10.63 0.89
N GLU A 57 12.40 -10.78 0.81
CA GLU A 57 13.35 -10.09 1.70
C GLU A 57 13.32 -8.55 1.60
N TYR A 58 12.68 -8.02 0.56
CA TYR A 58 12.48 -6.58 0.30
C TYR A 58 11.10 -6.08 0.75
N GLY A 59 10.34 -6.91 1.49
CA GLY A 59 9.01 -6.54 2.00
C GLY A 59 7.91 -6.50 0.94
N ILE A 60 8.11 -7.13 -0.23
CA ILE A 60 7.11 -7.17 -1.31
C ILE A 60 6.26 -8.44 -1.21
N GLU A 61 4.94 -8.28 -1.19
CA GLU A 61 4.02 -9.41 -1.18
C GLU A 61 4.13 -10.23 -2.49
N THR A 62 4.51 -11.50 -2.33
CA THR A 62 4.91 -12.42 -3.39
C THR A 62 3.76 -12.85 -4.32
N LYS A 63 2.51 -12.76 -3.85
CA LYS A 63 1.31 -13.06 -4.64
C LYS A 63 1.23 -12.15 -5.88
N TYR A 64 1.51 -10.86 -5.72
CA TYR A 64 1.46 -9.88 -6.82
C TYR A 64 2.67 -9.98 -7.75
N LEU A 65 3.85 -10.30 -7.21
CA LEU A 65 5.05 -10.41 -8.05
C LEU A 65 4.93 -11.48 -9.14
N LYS A 66 4.20 -12.57 -8.87
CA LYS A 66 4.02 -13.65 -9.86
C LYS A 66 3.14 -13.25 -11.04
N SER A 67 2.20 -12.34 -10.84
CA SER A 67 1.24 -11.90 -11.86
C SER A 67 1.57 -10.54 -12.48
N ARG A 68 2.61 -9.89 -11.98
CA ARG A 68 3.09 -8.59 -12.45
C ARG A 68 4.03 -8.74 -13.64
N LYS A 69 3.66 -8.12 -14.75
CA LYS A 69 4.42 -8.08 -16.00
C LYS A 69 4.98 -6.68 -16.20
N PHE A 70 6.28 -6.56 -16.42
CA PHE A 70 6.88 -5.31 -16.87
C PHE A 70 6.38 -4.96 -18.28
N ILE A 71 5.92 -3.72 -18.46
CA ILE A 71 5.37 -3.22 -19.72
C ILE A 71 6.38 -2.33 -20.42
N LYS A 72 6.84 -1.26 -19.76
CA LYS A 72 7.77 -0.29 -20.35
C LYS A 72 8.47 0.55 -19.28
N ASP A 73 9.54 1.20 -19.72
CA ASP A 73 10.20 2.30 -19.02
C ASP A 73 10.00 3.56 -19.87
N GLU A 74 9.49 4.62 -19.26
CA GLU A 74 9.32 5.92 -19.88
C GLU A 74 9.84 7.01 -18.95
N GLN A 75 10.93 7.66 -19.34
CA GLN A 75 11.53 8.79 -18.59
C GLN A 75 11.91 8.43 -17.14
N GLY A 76 12.33 7.17 -16.90
CA GLY A 76 12.69 6.70 -15.55
C GLY A 76 11.49 6.22 -14.72
N ILE A 77 10.30 6.19 -15.31
CA ILE A 77 9.10 5.59 -14.72
C ILE A 77 8.96 4.17 -15.25
N LEU A 78 9.06 3.20 -14.34
CA LEU A 78 8.83 1.79 -14.63
C LEU A 78 7.35 1.46 -14.51
N ILE A 79 6.76 0.91 -15.58
CA ILE A 79 5.34 0.58 -15.65
C ILE A 79 5.17 -0.93 -15.69
N PHE A 80 4.32 -1.42 -14.79
CA PHE A 80 3.97 -2.81 -14.68
C PHE A 80 2.47 -3.00 -14.80
N GLU A 81 2.05 -4.16 -15.30
CA GLU A 81 0.65 -4.56 -15.38
C GLU A 81 0.47 -5.90 -14.66
N THR A 82 -0.51 -5.96 -13.78
CA THR A 82 -0.90 -7.18 -13.09
C THR A 82 -2.16 -7.74 -13.76
N THR A 83 -1.99 -8.82 -14.52
CA THR A 83 -3.06 -9.43 -15.32
C THR A 83 -3.93 -10.38 -14.50
N SER A 84 -3.47 -10.77 -13.31
CA SER A 84 -4.19 -11.61 -12.35
C SER A 84 -3.95 -11.10 -10.93
N GLY A 85 -4.64 -10.01 -10.59
CA GLY A 85 -4.81 -9.57 -9.20
C GLY A 85 -6.00 -10.30 -8.55
N PRO A 86 -6.27 -10.11 -7.24
CA PRO A 86 -7.44 -10.68 -6.56
C PRO A 86 -8.70 -10.37 -7.38
N GLU A 87 -9.77 -11.13 -7.15
CA GLU A 87 -11.05 -11.17 -7.88
C GLU A 87 -11.72 -9.79 -8.18
N TYR A 88 -11.10 -8.68 -7.79
CA TYR A 88 -11.56 -7.31 -7.81
C TYR A 88 -10.84 -6.33 -8.77
N SER A 89 -9.77 -6.69 -9.51
CA SER A 89 -9.17 -5.78 -10.54
C SER A 89 -8.26 -6.48 -11.57
N PRO A 90 -8.77 -7.01 -12.68
CA PRO A 90 -7.93 -7.41 -13.82
C PRO A 90 -7.34 -6.14 -14.47
N ASN A 91 -6.07 -6.24 -14.90
CA ASN A 91 -5.32 -5.17 -15.59
C ASN A 91 -5.01 -3.94 -14.72
N LEU A 92 -4.60 -4.18 -13.47
CA LEU A 92 -4.01 -3.14 -12.61
C LEU A 92 -2.67 -2.72 -13.18
N LYS A 93 -2.50 -1.43 -13.49
CA LYS A 93 -1.19 -0.86 -13.84
C LYS A 93 -0.60 -0.12 -12.65
N GLU A 94 0.70 -0.28 -12.48
CA GLU A 94 1.47 0.33 -11.39
C GLU A 94 2.68 1.06 -11.95
N TYR A 95 2.87 2.30 -11.51
CA TYR A 95 3.89 3.21 -12.01
C TYR A 95 4.90 3.48 -10.89
N PHE A 96 6.17 3.19 -11.13
CA PHE A 96 7.24 3.33 -10.14
C PHE A 96 8.32 4.29 -10.61
N GLN A 97 8.83 5.13 -9.72
CA GLN A 97 10.00 5.97 -9.96
C GLN A 97 10.84 6.01 -8.69
N ASP A 98 12.17 5.87 -8.82
CA ASP A 98 13.12 5.92 -7.70
C ASP A 98 12.75 5.01 -6.51
N GLY A 99 12.09 3.89 -6.79
CA GLY A 99 11.63 2.93 -5.77
C GLY A 99 10.28 3.27 -5.13
N HIS A 100 9.66 4.40 -5.45
CA HIS A 100 8.34 4.79 -4.96
C HIS A 100 7.25 4.40 -5.97
N LEU A 101 6.14 3.83 -5.47
CA LEU A 101 4.92 3.65 -6.25
C LEU A 101 4.25 5.01 -6.39
N LEU A 102 4.22 5.57 -7.61
CA LEU A 102 3.64 6.89 -7.89
C LEU A 102 2.15 6.83 -8.18
N ARG A 103 1.72 5.79 -8.90
CA ARG A 103 0.33 5.65 -9.35
C ARG A 103 -0.07 4.19 -9.46
N THR A 104 -1.32 3.90 -9.13
CA THR A 104 -2.00 2.71 -9.60
C THR A 104 -3.25 3.08 -10.37
N GLU A 105 -3.56 2.38 -11.45
CA GLU A 105 -4.81 2.54 -12.20
C GLU A 105 -5.40 1.18 -12.56
N GLY A 106 -6.72 1.08 -12.56
CA GLY A 106 -7.40 -0.17 -12.87
C GLY A 106 -8.88 0.02 -13.17
N ILE A 107 -9.53 -1.08 -13.54
CA ILE A 107 -10.99 -1.15 -13.71
C ILE A 107 -11.58 -1.58 -12.36
N ASP A 108 -12.61 -0.87 -11.90
CA ASP A 108 -13.39 -1.33 -10.75
C ASP A 108 -14.20 -2.57 -11.16
N VAL A 109 -13.90 -3.72 -10.58
CA VAL A 109 -14.63 -4.96 -10.92
C VAL A 109 -16.03 -4.97 -10.34
N ALA A 110 -16.27 -4.31 -9.21
CA ALA A 110 -17.62 -4.19 -8.69
C ALA A 110 -18.50 -3.38 -9.65
N ASN A 111 -17.89 -2.45 -10.41
CA ASN A 111 -18.58 -1.59 -11.37
C ASN A 111 -17.81 -1.52 -12.71
N PRO A 112 -17.99 -2.50 -13.65
CA PRO A 112 -17.24 -2.60 -14.91
C PRO A 112 -17.31 -1.41 -15.90
N GLY A 113 -18.00 -0.34 -15.51
CA GLY A 113 -18.05 0.96 -16.20
C GLY A 113 -17.25 2.06 -15.50
N GLN A 114 -16.43 1.72 -14.51
CA GLN A 114 -15.65 2.67 -13.72
C GLN A 114 -14.16 2.29 -13.73
N THR A 115 -13.33 3.31 -13.68
CA THR A 115 -11.89 3.18 -13.47
C THR A 115 -11.54 3.81 -12.14
N TYR A 116 -10.53 3.27 -11.47
CA TYR A 116 -9.94 3.93 -10.32
C TYR A 116 -8.50 4.32 -10.61
N VAL A 117 -8.07 5.41 -10.00
CA VAL A 117 -6.69 5.92 -10.02
C VAL A 117 -6.31 6.28 -8.59
N ASN A 118 -5.14 5.82 -8.14
CA ASN A 118 -4.56 6.22 -6.87
C ASN A 118 -3.25 6.92 -7.17
N ASP A 119 -3.15 8.20 -6.81
CA ASP A 119 -1.93 8.99 -6.92
C ASP A 119 -1.26 9.06 -5.55
N TYR A 120 -0.02 8.59 -5.46
CA TYR A 120 0.76 8.53 -4.24
C TYR A 120 1.78 9.65 -4.21
N VAL A 121 1.81 10.41 -3.11
CA VAL A 121 2.69 11.56 -2.93
C VAL A 121 3.61 11.33 -1.75
N TYR A 122 4.91 11.52 -1.96
CA TYR A 122 5.95 11.30 -0.95
C TYR A 122 6.70 12.60 -0.62
N SER A 123 7.36 12.60 0.55
CA SER A 123 8.36 13.59 0.94
C SER A 123 9.58 12.82 1.44
N GLY A 124 10.64 12.77 0.63
CA GLY A 124 11.66 11.74 0.78
C GLY A 124 11.02 10.36 0.63
N ASP A 125 11.30 9.44 1.55
CA ASP A 125 10.73 8.10 1.55
C ASP A 125 9.40 7.97 2.30
N LEU A 126 8.88 9.08 2.84
CA LEU A 126 7.65 9.07 3.63
C LEU A 126 6.44 9.39 2.75
N LEU A 127 5.49 8.44 2.68
CA LEU A 127 4.18 8.67 2.07
C LEU A 127 3.45 9.78 2.82
N LYS A 128 2.96 10.78 2.08
CA LYS A 128 2.23 11.95 2.59
C LYS A 128 0.75 11.89 2.26
N SER A 129 0.41 11.46 1.04
CA SER A 129 -0.99 11.31 0.68
C SER A 129 -1.21 10.27 -0.41
N VAL A 130 -2.43 9.75 -0.43
CA VAL A 130 -2.97 8.98 -1.55
C VAL A 130 -4.25 9.68 -1.99
N ASP A 131 -4.28 10.15 -3.23
CA ASP A 131 -5.49 10.68 -3.86
C ASP A 131 -6.12 9.58 -4.71
N TYR A 132 -7.19 9.01 -4.17
CA TYR A 132 -8.00 7.97 -4.79
C TYR A 132 -9.12 8.64 -5.59
N LYS A 133 -9.27 8.27 -6.86
CA LYS A 133 -10.32 8.78 -7.75
C LYS A 133 -11.03 7.63 -8.42
N ILE A 134 -12.36 7.65 -8.42
CA ILE A 134 -13.19 6.80 -9.28
C ILE A 134 -13.76 7.67 -10.39
N SER A 135 -13.58 7.24 -11.62
CA SER A 135 -14.11 7.91 -12.81
C SER A 135 -14.96 6.95 -13.63
N SER A 136 -15.81 7.49 -14.51
CA SER A 136 -16.44 6.68 -15.56
C SER A 136 -15.38 6.06 -16.48
N LYS A 137 -15.72 4.97 -17.19
CA LYS A 137 -14.83 4.16 -18.04
C LYS A 137 -13.99 4.97 -19.05
N GLU A 138 -14.47 6.13 -19.46
CA GLU A 138 -13.81 7.02 -20.43
C GLU A 138 -12.95 8.10 -19.76
N GLY A 139 -12.85 8.11 -18.42
CA GLY A 139 -12.09 9.10 -17.65
C GLY A 139 -12.66 10.51 -17.67
N GLU A 140 -13.81 10.70 -18.33
CA GLU A 140 -14.40 12.03 -18.58
C GLU A 140 -15.00 12.66 -17.32
N ARG A 141 -15.42 11.84 -16.34
CA ARG A 141 -16.19 12.29 -15.19
C ARG A 141 -15.73 11.60 -13.91
N VAL A 142 -15.27 12.39 -12.94
CA VAL A 142 -14.92 11.92 -11.59
C VAL A 142 -16.19 11.74 -10.78
N LEU A 143 -16.48 10.49 -10.39
CA LEU A 143 -17.65 10.11 -9.61
C LEU A 143 -17.40 10.29 -8.11
N ARG A 144 -16.16 10.04 -7.68
CA ARG A 144 -15.71 10.14 -6.29
C ARG A 144 -14.21 10.43 -6.24
N SER A 145 -13.80 11.21 -5.25
CA SER A 145 -12.39 11.37 -4.88
C SER A 145 -12.25 11.27 -3.37
N ASP A 146 -11.32 10.44 -2.92
CA ASP A 146 -10.89 10.35 -1.53
C ASP A 146 -9.41 10.76 -1.41
N ILE A 147 -9.10 11.67 -0.48
CA ILE A 147 -7.73 12.04 -0.15
C ILE A 147 -7.40 11.47 1.22
N MET A 148 -6.47 10.52 1.23
CA MET A 148 -5.91 9.93 2.44
C MET A 148 -4.63 10.67 2.79
N VAL A 149 -4.55 11.28 3.98
CA VAL A 149 -3.38 12.06 4.42
C VAL A 149 -2.65 11.35 5.55
N TYR A 150 -1.33 11.25 5.39
CA TYR A 150 -0.43 10.55 6.30
C TYR A 150 0.51 11.54 7.00
N THR A 151 0.70 11.35 8.30
CA THR A 151 1.75 12.04 9.07
C THR A 151 2.68 11.00 9.66
N ASN A 152 3.99 11.11 9.38
CA ASN A 152 5.00 10.15 9.82
C ASN A 152 4.67 8.68 9.44
N GLY A 153 4.13 8.47 8.23
CA GLY A 153 3.74 7.14 7.74
C GLY A 153 2.40 6.63 8.27
N ILE A 154 1.69 7.42 9.08
CA ILE A 154 0.44 7.02 9.73
C ILE A 154 -0.75 7.77 9.11
N LEU A 155 -1.81 7.04 8.72
CA LEU A 155 -3.03 7.62 8.17
C LEU A 155 -3.79 8.43 9.23
N ASN A 156 -3.95 9.74 9.02
CA ASN A 156 -4.59 10.65 9.98
C ASN A 156 -5.96 11.16 9.51
N MET A 157 -6.22 11.14 8.21
CA MET A 157 -7.42 11.77 7.67
C MET A 157 -7.80 11.16 6.33
N ILE A 158 -9.11 11.01 6.11
CA ILE A 158 -9.70 10.73 4.81
C ILE A 158 -10.70 11.84 4.52
N GLU A 159 -10.50 12.57 3.44
CA GLU A 159 -11.48 13.51 2.91
C GLU A 159 -12.13 12.88 1.69
N THR A 160 -13.45 12.79 1.67
CA THR A 160 -14.21 12.23 0.54
C THR A 160 -15.01 13.35 -0.11
N SER A 161 -15.03 13.36 -1.42
CA SER A 161 -15.92 14.18 -2.24
C SER A 161 -16.61 13.30 -3.26
N ALA A 162 -17.94 13.43 -3.34
CA ALA A 162 -18.74 12.77 -4.36
C ALA A 162 -19.17 13.79 -5.43
N GLU A 163 -19.58 13.26 -6.56
CA GLU A 163 -20.04 14.00 -7.72
C GLU A 163 -21.21 14.95 -7.46
N ASP A 164 -22.12 14.60 -6.56
CA ASP A 164 -23.24 15.45 -6.15
C ASP A 164 -22.81 16.66 -5.30
N GLY A 165 -21.50 16.81 -5.09
CA GLY A 165 -20.90 17.87 -4.29
C GLY A 165 -20.91 17.56 -2.80
N SER A 166 -21.45 16.41 -2.37
CA SER A 166 -21.36 15.99 -0.98
C SER A 166 -19.90 15.79 -0.61
N LYS A 167 -19.56 16.27 0.58
CA LYS A 167 -18.21 16.16 1.15
C LYS A 167 -18.31 15.49 2.50
N GLY A 168 -17.42 14.53 2.73
CA GLY A 168 -17.21 13.88 4.00
C GLY A 168 -15.79 14.10 4.45
N ARG A 169 -15.59 14.14 5.77
CA ARG A 169 -14.27 14.04 6.36
C ARG A 169 -14.32 13.03 7.49
N LEU A 170 -13.40 12.09 7.43
CA LEU A 170 -13.08 11.16 8.48
C LEU A 170 -11.74 11.56 9.08
N ILE A 171 -11.72 11.78 10.39
CA ILE A 171 -10.45 11.98 11.11
C ILE A 171 -10.13 10.67 11.82
N ILE A 172 -8.90 10.22 11.62
CA ILE A 172 -8.35 9.02 12.22
C ILE A 172 -7.28 9.49 13.21
N ASP A 173 -7.64 9.56 14.49
CA ASP A 173 -6.68 9.89 15.54
C ASP A 173 -5.97 8.61 15.97
N GLN A 174 -4.68 8.50 15.64
CA GLN A 174 -3.88 7.32 15.91
C GLN A 174 -2.87 7.56 17.04
N GLY A 175 -3.12 6.94 18.19
CA GLY A 175 -2.11 6.66 19.21
C GLY A 175 -1.51 5.27 19.01
N ARG A 176 -0.33 5.02 19.60
CA ARG A 176 0.37 3.72 19.52
C ARG A 176 -0.46 2.48 19.92
N PHE A 177 -1.64 2.64 20.51
CA PHE A 177 -2.51 1.54 20.95
C PHE A 177 -3.97 1.71 20.56
N LEU A 178 -4.34 2.86 20.01
CA LEU A 178 -5.72 3.30 19.92
C LEU A 178 -5.91 4.13 18.67
N THR A 179 -6.82 3.70 17.81
CA THR A 179 -7.30 4.50 16.69
C THR A 179 -8.74 4.88 16.93
N LYS A 180 -9.08 6.14 16.70
CA LYS A 180 -10.46 6.62 16.79
C LYS A 180 -10.89 7.17 15.46
N LYS A 181 -12.09 6.79 15.06
CA LYS A 181 -12.71 7.25 13.82
C LYS A 181 -13.81 8.25 14.14
N PHE A 182 -13.71 9.43 13.56
CA PHE A 182 -14.70 10.50 13.73
C PHE A 182 -15.34 10.85 12.39
N ASP A 183 -16.67 10.93 12.36
CA ASP A 183 -17.40 11.60 11.28
C ASP A 183 -17.54 13.08 11.65
N PHE A 184 -17.33 13.99 10.70
CA PHE A 184 -17.40 15.44 10.91
C PHE A 184 -18.70 15.93 11.58
N ARG A 185 -19.79 15.15 11.50
CA ARG A 185 -21.11 15.47 12.07
C ARG A 185 -21.22 15.16 13.56
N TYR A 186 -20.29 14.38 14.12
CA TYR A 186 -20.38 13.90 15.50
C TYR A 186 -19.12 14.24 16.31
N PRO A 187 -19.26 14.82 17.51
CA PRO A 187 -18.11 15.12 18.37
C PRO A 187 -17.53 13.87 19.05
N ASN A 188 -18.27 12.75 19.09
CA ASN A 188 -17.82 11.48 19.65
C ASN A 188 -17.33 10.55 18.53
N PRO A 189 -16.35 9.67 18.81
CA PRO A 189 -15.91 8.68 17.83
C PRO A 189 -17.07 7.74 17.49
N ILE A 190 -17.20 7.41 16.21
CA ILE A 190 -18.18 6.44 15.71
C ILE A 190 -17.66 5.01 15.80
N GLU A 191 -16.35 4.84 15.97
CA GLU A 191 -15.68 3.54 16.04
C GLU A 191 -14.34 3.72 16.77
N THR A 192 -14.03 2.80 17.68
CA THR A 192 -12.77 2.79 18.42
C THR A 192 -12.04 1.47 18.23
N TYR A 193 -10.82 1.55 17.72
CA TYR A 193 -9.95 0.42 17.48
C TYR A 193 -8.85 0.37 18.52
N THR A 194 -8.74 -0.72 19.25
CA THR A 194 -7.62 -0.97 20.17
C THR A 194 -6.71 -2.03 19.59
N TYR A 195 -5.40 -1.79 19.64
CA TYR A 195 -4.40 -2.68 19.06
C TYR A 195 -3.45 -3.25 20.11
N THR A 196 -3.07 -4.51 19.92
CA THR A 196 -1.94 -5.13 20.63
C THR A 196 -0.79 -5.29 19.66
N PHE A 197 0.45 -5.11 20.11
CA PHE A 197 1.65 -5.15 19.28
C PHE A 197 2.64 -6.21 19.75
N ASP A 198 3.45 -6.70 18.82
CA ASP A 198 4.62 -7.51 19.11
C ASP A 198 5.86 -6.66 19.48
N ASP A 199 7.00 -7.32 19.68
CA ASP A 199 8.27 -6.67 20.06
C ASP A 199 8.88 -5.81 18.95
N LYS A 200 8.44 -5.98 17.69
CA LYS A 200 8.86 -5.15 16.55
C LYS A 200 7.97 -3.93 16.37
N GLY A 201 6.88 -3.84 17.12
CA GLY A 201 5.91 -2.76 16.99
C GLY A 201 4.92 -2.97 15.85
N ASN A 202 4.74 -4.21 15.39
CA ASN A 202 3.65 -4.56 14.49
C ASN A 202 2.43 -4.98 15.29
N TRP A 203 1.24 -4.53 14.90
CA TRP A 203 0.04 -4.95 15.59
C TRP A 203 -0.33 -6.39 15.22
N ILE A 204 -0.74 -7.15 16.24
CA ILE A 204 -1.07 -8.58 16.17
C ILE A 204 -2.52 -8.87 16.59
N LYS A 205 -3.22 -7.89 17.17
CA LYS A 205 -4.66 -7.96 17.47
C LYS A 205 -5.30 -6.61 17.25
N GLN A 206 -6.51 -6.61 16.71
CA GLN A 206 -7.39 -5.44 16.62
C GLN A 206 -8.71 -5.77 17.30
N ILE A 207 -9.13 -4.88 18.19
CA ILE A 207 -10.40 -4.94 18.91
C ILE A 207 -11.21 -3.73 18.46
N ILE A 208 -12.44 -3.93 17.98
CA ILE A 208 -13.35 -2.86 17.58
C ILE A 208 -14.48 -2.79 18.59
N ASP A 209 -14.64 -1.64 19.24
CA ASP A 209 -15.69 -1.39 20.23
C ASP A 209 -15.83 -2.46 21.32
N GLY A 210 -14.72 -3.14 21.64
CA GLY A 210 -14.63 -4.16 22.68
C GLY A 210 -14.63 -5.61 22.16
N GLU A 211 -14.90 -5.83 20.87
CA GLU A 211 -14.94 -7.16 20.25
C GLU A 211 -13.67 -7.45 19.45
N LEU A 212 -13.13 -8.67 19.56
CA LEU A 212 -11.91 -9.07 18.86
C LEU A 212 -12.25 -9.38 17.39
N GLU A 213 -11.83 -8.49 16.50
CA GLU A 213 -12.18 -8.60 15.08
C GLU A 213 -11.08 -9.27 14.26
N ILE A 214 -9.82 -8.92 14.55
CA ILE A 214 -8.68 -9.37 13.75
C ILE A 214 -7.54 -9.84 14.65
N THR A 215 -6.93 -10.96 14.28
CA THR A 215 -5.67 -11.43 14.84
C THR A 215 -4.64 -11.64 13.74
N ARG A 216 -3.36 -11.42 14.04
CA ARG A 216 -2.25 -11.68 13.14
C ARG A 216 -1.18 -12.52 13.81
N GLU A 217 -0.65 -13.46 13.05
CA GLU A 217 0.59 -14.16 13.33
C GLU A 217 1.64 -13.67 12.33
N ILE A 218 2.71 -13.02 12.82
CA ILE A 218 3.76 -12.44 11.99
C ILE A 218 5.03 -13.28 12.13
N THR A 219 5.57 -13.71 10.99
CA THR A 219 6.86 -14.40 10.92
C THR A 219 7.89 -13.47 10.30
N TYR A 220 9.06 -13.37 10.93
CA TYR A 220 10.18 -12.56 10.48
C TYR A 220 11.30 -13.44 9.88
N TYR A 221 12.22 -12.80 9.14
CA TYR A 221 13.45 -13.43 8.65
C TYR A 221 14.52 -13.56 9.73
#